data_AF-C3ZX94-F1
#
_entry.id   AF-C3ZX94-F1
#
_cell.length_a   1.000
_cell.length_b   1.000
_cell.length_c   1.000
_cell.angle_alpha   90.00
_cell.angle_beta   90.00
_cell.angle_gamma   90.00
#
_symmetry.space_group_name_H-M   'P 1'
#
loop_
_entity.id
_entity.type
_entity.pdbx_description
1 polymer ?
#
loop_
_entity_poly.entity_id
_entity_poly.type
_entity_poly.pdbx_seq_one_letter_code
_entity_poly.pdbx_strand_id
1 'polypeptide(L)'
;VGCTTVGRSGLGCTTVGRAGVGRTIVGRAGVGCTTVGRSGLGCTTVGRAGVGRTIVGRAGVGCTTVGRAGLGCTTVGRAGVDRTIVGRAGVGCTTVGRAGVGCTTVGRAGVGCTTVGRKGVGCTTVGRAGRCGCTTVGRAGVGCTTVGWAGVGCTTVGRAGVGCTTVG
;
A
#
# COMPACT_ATOMS: atom_id res chain seq x y z
N VAL A 1 -0.97 26.42 34.25
CA VAL A 1 -2.32 25.81 34.36
C VAL A 1 -2.47 24.77 33.25
N GLY A 2 -2.12 23.52 33.54
CA GLY A 2 -2.37 22.39 32.65
C GLY A 2 -3.49 21.57 33.27
N CYS A 3 -4.72 21.74 32.79
CA CYS A 3 -5.87 20.99 33.30
C CYS A 3 -5.76 19.54 32.79
N THR A 4 -5.11 18.68 33.57
CA THR A 4 -5.14 17.24 33.36
C THR A 4 -6.42 16.71 34.00
N THR A 5 -7.23 16.00 33.23
CA THR A 5 -8.41 15.30 33.75
C THR A 5 -8.17 13.79 33.72
N VAL A 6 -8.45 13.13 34.85
CA VAL A 6 -8.36 11.67 34.99
C VAL A 6 -9.74 11.15 35.36
N GLY A 7 -10.26 10.17 34.62
CA GLY A 7 -11.56 9.61 34.95
C GLY A 7 -12.21 8.79 33.83
N ARG A 8 -13.51 8.50 33.98
CA ARG A 8 -14.25 7.80 32.93
C ARG A 8 -14.45 8.68 31.69
N SER A 9 -14.67 9.97 31.91
CA SER A 9 -14.85 11.00 30.89
C SER A 9 -14.11 12.27 31.32
N GLY A 10 -13.46 12.97 30.39
CA GLY A 10 -12.75 14.21 30.68
C GLY A 10 -12.66 15.16 29.50
N LEU A 11 -12.70 16.45 29.80
CA LEU A 11 -12.44 17.55 28.85
C LEU A 11 -11.24 18.34 29.37
N GLY A 12 -10.24 18.60 28.54
CA GLY A 12 -9.10 19.41 28.96
C GLY A 12 -7.89 19.32 28.04
N CYS A 13 -6.79 19.98 28.43
CA CYS A 13 -5.54 19.94 27.67
C CYS A 13 -5.00 18.51 27.56
N THR A 14 -5.03 17.78 28.68
CA THR A 14 -4.63 16.38 28.77
C THR A 14 -5.76 15.58 29.43
N THR A 15 -6.19 14.49 28.79
CA THR A 15 -7.22 13.60 29.34
C THR A 15 -6.68 12.17 29.44
N VAL A 16 -6.87 11.52 30.58
CA VAL A 16 -6.51 10.10 30.80
C VAL A 16 -7.74 9.35 31.28
N GLY A 17 -8.23 8.37 30.52
CA GLY A 17 -9.52 7.78 30.86
C GLY A 17 -10.14 6.80 29.90
N ARG A 18 -11.44 6.51 30.07
CA ARG A 18 -12.19 5.72 29.07
C ARG A 18 -12.52 6.55 27.84
N ALA A 19 -12.98 7.79 28.02
CA ALA A 19 -13.31 8.71 26.95
C ALA A 19 -12.75 10.11 27.26
N GLY A 20 -12.35 10.86 26.25
CA GLY A 20 -11.97 12.25 26.44
C GLY A 20 -12.02 13.09 25.17
N VAL A 21 -12.04 14.41 25.34
CA VAL A 21 -11.84 15.40 24.28
C VAL A 21 -10.81 16.42 24.76
N GLY A 22 -9.82 16.72 23.94
CA GLY A 22 -8.70 17.54 24.39
C GLY A 22 -7.56 17.63 23.40
N ARG A 23 -6.44 18.22 23.82
CA ARG A 23 -5.24 18.28 22.96
C ARG A 23 -4.50 16.95 22.93
N THR A 24 -4.31 16.32 24.10
CA THR A 24 -3.67 15.02 24.25
C THR A 24 -4.57 14.06 25.02
N ILE A 25 -4.77 12.85 24.50
CA ILE A 25 -5.68 11.85 25.07
C ILE A 25 -4.98 10.51 25.18
N VAL A 26 -5.05 9.91 26.37
CA VAL A 26 -4.63 8.52 26.61
C VAL A 26 -5.82 7.75 27.16
N GLY A 27 -6.40 6.86 26.37
CA GLY A 27 -7.65 6.23 26.79
C GLY A 27 -8.29 5.27 25.80
N ARG A 28 -9.47 4.73 26.11
CA ARG A 28 -10.15 3.83 25.16
C ARG A 28 -10.62 4.60 23.92
N ALA A 29 -11.24 5.76 24.10
CA ALA A 29 -11.74 6.62 23.04
C ALA A 29 -11.28 8.07 23.22
N GLY A 30 -10.93 8.76 22.14
CA GLY A 30 -10.51 10.15 22.21
C GLY A 30 -10.74 10.95 20.93
N VAL A 31 -11.04 12.24 21.08
CA VAL A 31 -11.04 13.24 19.99
C VAL A 31 -10.10 14.38 20.34
N GLY A 32 -9.01 14.54 19.59
CA GLY A 32 -8.00 15.53 19.95
C GLY A 32 -6.86 15.68 18.96
N CYS A 33 -5.90 16.57 19.22
CA CYS A 33 -4.72 16.69 18.35
C CYS A 33 -3.91 15.39 18.32
N THR A 34 -3.67 14.81 19.50
CA THR A 34 -2.97 13.54 19.68
C THR A 34 -3.84 12.58 20.51
N THR A 35 -4.11 11.40 19.98
CA THR A 35 -4.89 10.37 20.66
C THR A 35 -4.12 9.04 20.73
N VAL A 36 -4.12 8.42 21.90
CA VAL A 36 -3.49 7.12 22.15
C VAL A 36 -4.49 6.16 22.78
N GLY A 37 -4.78 5.04 22.10
CA GLY A 37 -5.49 3.91 22.69
C GLY A 37 -6.34 3.08 21.72
N ARG A 38 -7.62 2.81 22.01
CA ARG A 38 -8.39 1.86 21.15
C ARG A 38 -8.96 2.54 19.91
N SER A 39 -9.61 3.68 20.07
CA SER A 39 -10.21 4.47 18.99
C SER A 39 -9.85 5.94 19.15
N GLY A 40 -9.36 6.58 18.09
CA GLY A 40 -8.94 7.97 18.13
C GLY A 40 -9.36 8.74 16.90
N LEU A 41 -9.76 9.99 17.09
CA LEU A 41 -9.94 10.99 16.02
C LEU A 41 -8.95 12.13 16.27
N GLY A 42 -8.12 12.49 15.30
CA GLY A 42 -7.13 13.53 15.53
C GLY A 42 -6.09 13.75 14.46
N CYS A 43 -5.19 14.72 14.66
CA CYS A 43 -4.04 14.91 13.77
C CYS A 43 -3.13 13.67 13.80
N THR A 44 -2.83 13.19 15.00
CA THR A 44 -2.03 11.98 15.24
C THR A 44 -2.82 11.00 16.09
N THR A 45 -2.98 9.76 15.60
CA THR A 45 -3.66 8.70 16.35
C THR A 45 -2.78 7.46 16.46
N VAL A 46 -2.62 6.93 17.65
CA VAL A 46 -1.88 5.68 17.92
C VAL A 46 -2.82 4.68 18.57
N GLY A 47 -3.09 3.55 17.94
CA GLY A 47 -4.11 2.66 18.49
C GLY A 47 -4.60 1.48 17.66
N ARG A 48 -5.80 0.98 17.99
CA ARG A 48 -6.43 -0.06 17.17
C ARG A 48 -7.11 0.55 15.94
N ALA A 49 -7.88 1.61 16.12
CA ALA A 49 -8.58 2.32 15.06
C ALA A 49 -8.32 3.82 15.17
N GLY A 50 -8.07 4.47 14.03
CA GLY A 50 -7.82 5.90 13.96
C GLY A 50 -8.46 6.55 12.74
N VAL A 51 -8.84 7.82 12.86
CA VAL A 51 -9.08 8.71 11.71
C VAL A 51 -8.29 9.99 11.95
N GLY A 52 -7.54 10.42 10.94
CA GLY A 52 -6.61 11.51 11.16
C GLY A 52 -5.64 11.79 10.02
N ARG A 53 -4.64 12.62 10.29
CA ARG A 53 -3.56 12.88 9.33
C ARG A 53 -2.51 11.77 9.36
N THR A 54 -2.08 11.39 10.56
CA THR A 54 -1.06 10.36 10.77
C THR A 54 -1.59 9.30 11.74
N ILE A 55 -1.55 8.04 11.31
CA ILE A 55 -2.12 6.92 12.07
C ILE A 55 -1.09 5.82 12.23
N VAL A 56 -0.87 5.36 13.46
CA VAL A 56 -0.08 4.17 13.77
C VAL A 56 -0.99 3.17 14.48
N GLY A 57 -1.37 2.08 13.80
CA GLY A 57 -2.39 1.21 14.39
C GLY A 57 -2.85 0.03 13.55
N ARG A 58 -3.91 -0.66 13.99
CA ARG A 58 -4.44 -1.79 13.21
C ARG A 58 -5.20 -1.32 11.98
N ALA A 59 -6.07 -0.31 12.13
CA ALA A 59 -6.87 0.26 11.05
C ALA A 59 -6.79 1.79 11.10
N GLY A 60 -6.67 2.43 9.94
CA GLY A 60 -6.61 3.88 9.85
C GLY A 60 -7.26 4.42 8.58
N VAL A 61 -7.90 5.57 8.70
CA VAL A 61 -8.32 6.41 7.57
C VAL A 61 -7.64 7.77 7.67
N GLY A 62 -6.70 8.06 6.78
CA GLY A 62 -5.89 9.26 6.89
C GLY A 62 -4.84 9.46 5.80
N CYS A 63 -4.17 10.61 5.82
CA CYS A 63 -3.13 10.90 4.83
C CYS A 63 -2.00 9.86 4.87
N THR A 64 -1.53 9.52 6.06
CA THR A 64 -0.48 8.51 6.27
C THR A 64 -0.95 7.50 7.30
N THR A 65 -0.95 6.23 6.92
CA THR A 65 -1.26 5.12 7.83
C THR A 65 -0.10 4.12 7.90
N VAL A 66 0.21 3.68 9.12
CA VAL A 66 1.20 2.64 9.40
C VAL A 66 0.51 1.53 10.18
N GLY A 67 0.41 0.34 9.59
CA GLY A 67 -0.02 -0.86 10.30
C GLY A 67 -0.73 -1.93 9.48
N ARG A 68 -1.90 -2.42 9.90
CA ARG A 68 -2.51 -3.58 9.20
C ARG A 68 -3.35 -3.17 8.00
N ALA A 69 -4.26 -2.21 8.16
CA ALA A 69 -5.15 -1.73 7.12
C ALA A 69 -5.15 -0.20 7.10
N GLY A 70 -5.10 0.39 5.90
CA GLY A 70 -5.07 1.83 5.68
C GLY A 70 -5.93 2.26 4.51
N LEU A 71 -6.48 3.48 4.59
CA LEU A 71 -7.18 4.17 3.51
C LEU A 71 -6.80 5.66 3.51
N GLY A 72 -6.54 6.22 2.33
CA GLY A 72 -6.12 7.61 2.14
C GLY A 72 -5.01 7.79 1.09
N CYS A 73 -3.91 8.45 1.48
CA CYS A 73 -2.86 8.83 0.51
C CYS A 73 -1.69 7.85 0.50
N THR A 74 -1.20 7.46 1.68
CA THR A 74 -0.03 6.58 1.85
C THR A 74 -0.29 5.54 2.93
N THR A 75 -0.07 4.27 2.60
CA THR A 75 -0.11 3.17 3.58
C THR A 75 1.19 2.38 3.60
N VAL A 76 1.72 2.17 4.80
CA VAL A 76 2.78 1.20 5.08
C VAL A 76 2.19 0.08 5.93
N GLY A 77 1.95 -1.10 5.34
CA GLY A 77 1.17 -2.10 6.07
C GLY A 77 0.89 -3.43 5.40
N ARG A 78 -0.13 -4.14 5.89
CA ARG A 78 -0.55 -5.40 5.27
C ARG A 78 -1.46 -5.17 4.07
N ALA A 79 -2.44 -4.27 4.20
CA ALA A 79 -3.43 -3.95 3.18
C ALA A 79 -3.66 -2.44 3.11
N GLY A 80 -3.86 -1.90 1.92
CA GLY A 80 -4.20 -0.50 1.71
C GLY A 80 -4.99 -0.27 0.42
N VAL A 81 -5.73 0.84 0.39
CA VAL A 81 -6.29 1.42 -0.84
C VAL A 81 -5.94 2.90 -0.84
N ASP A 82 -4.90 3.26 -1.58
CA ASP A 82 -4.22 4.54 -1.44
C ASP A 82 -3.47 4.92 -2.71
N ARG A 83 -3.01 6.17 -2.82
CA ARG A 83 -2.13 6.57 -3.92
C ARG A 83 -0.81 5.80 -3.90
N THR A 84 -0.21 5.61 -2.72
CA THR A 84 1.05 4.89 -2.53
C THR A 84 0.93 3.85 -1.43
N ILE A 85 1.35 2.62 -1.73
CA ILE A 85 1.27 1.50 -0.79
C ILE A 85 2.58 0.74 -0.74
N VAL A 86 3.09 0.52 0.47
CA VAL A 86 4.19 -0.40 0.76
C VAL A 86 3.67 -1.49 1.69
N GLY A 87 3.51 -2.71 1.17
CA GLY A 87 2.81 -3.73 1.95
C GLY A 87 2.59 -5.08 1.30
N ARG A 88 1.78 -5.93 1.96
CA ARG A 88 1.47 -7.25 1.39
C ARG A 88 0.50 -7.15 0.22
N ALA A 89 -0.57 -6.39 0.35
CA ALA A 89 -1.60 -6.20 -0.66
C ALA A 89 -1.92 -4.70 -0.80
N GLY A 90 -2.15 -4.23 -2.01
CA GLY A 90 -2.53 -2.84 -2.23
C GLY A 90 -3.25 -2.60 -3.55
N VAL A 91 -4.16 -1.64 -3.53
CA VAL A 91 -4.79 -1.07 -4.74
C VAL A 91 -4.50 0.43 -4.76
N GLY A 92 -3.80 0.91 -5.77
CA GLY A 92 -3.30 2.28 -5.76
C GLY A 92 -2.54 2.70 -7.00
N CYS A 93 -2.15 3.98 -7.12
CA CYS A 93 -1.34 4.42 -8.26
C CYS A 93 0.02 3.72 -8.27
N THR A 94 0.67 3.63 -7.11
CA THR A 94 1.95 2.94 -6.92
C THR A 94 1.85 1.92 -5.79
N THR A 95 2.17 0.66 -6.08
CA THR A 95 2.14 -0.42 -5.09
C THR A 95 3.47 -1.16 -5.04
N VAL A 96 3.97 -1.42 -3.83
CA VAL A 96 5.20 -2.17 -3.57
C VAL A 96 4.93 -3.29 -2.59
N GLY A 97 5.14 -4.54 -3.01
CA GLY A 97 5.26 -5.69 -2.12
C GLY A 97 4.78 -7.03 -2.68
N ARG A 98 3.83 -7.73 -2.04
CA ARG A 98 3.49 -9.10 -2.52
C ARG A 98 2.49 -9.09 -3.66
N ALA A 99 1.37 -8.40 -3.51
CA ALA A 99 0.31 -8.29 -4.50
C ALA A 99 -0.09 -6.82 -4.66
N GLY A 100 -0.24 -6.35 -5.90
CA GLY A 100 -0.57 -4.96 -6.19
C GLY A 100 -1.43 -4.81 -7.43
N VAL A 101 -2.36 -3.86 -7.40
CA VAL A 101 -3.10 -3.39 -8.57
C VAL A 101 -2.91 -1.87 -8.67
N GLY A 102 -2.48 -1.37 -9.82
CA GLY A 102 -2.14 0.04 -9.96
C GLY A 102 -1.56 0.48 -11.28
N CYS A 103 -1.20 1.76 -11.41
CA CYS A 103 -0.45 2.21 -12.59
C CYS A 103 0.95 1.58 -12.61
N THR A 104 1.61 1.59 -11.45
CA THR A 104 2.94 0.99 -11.24
C THR A 104 2.88 -0.02 -10.11
N THR A 105 3.30 -1.25 -10.37
CA THR A 105 3.35 -2.31 -9.36
C THR A 105 4.74 -2.94 -9.30
N VAL A 106 5.27 -3.11 -8.09
CA VAL A 106 6.58 -3.75 -7.85
C VAL A 106 6.38 -4.86 -6.84
N GLY A 107 6.62 -6.12 -7.21
CA GLY A 107 6.32 -7.21 -6.29
C GLY A 107 6.33 -8.63 -6.81
N ARG A 108 5.68 -9.54 -6.06
CA ARG A 108 5.53 -10.93 -6.52
C ARG A 108 4.46 -11.06 -7.61
N ALA A 109 3.34 -10.37 -7.45
CA ALA A 109 2.24 -10.33 -8.41
C ALA A 109 1.75 -8.90 -8.57
N GLY A 110 1.56 -8.46 -9.82
CA GLY A 110 1.13 -7.11 -10.13
C GLY A 110 0.20 -7.06 -11.33
N VAL A 111 -0.79 -6.16 -11.29
CA VAL A 111 -1.62 -5.80 -12.45
C VAL A 111 -1.55 -4.28 -12.62
N GLY A 112 -1.18 -3.81 -13.80
CA GLY A 112 -1.00 -2.38 -14.02
C GLY A 112 -0.38 -1.98 -15.35
N CYS A 113 -0.24 -0.68 -15.62
CA CYS A 113 0.44 -0.22 -16.84
C CYS A 113 1.90 -0.70 -16.87
N THR A 114 2.59 -0.57 -15.74
CA THR A 114 3.96 -1.04 -15.54
C THR A 114 4.02 -2.00 -14.37
N THR A 115 4.50 -3.22 -14.60
CA THR A 115 4.64 -4.24 -13.56
C THR A 115 6.08 -4.75 -13.49
N VAL A 116 6.63 -4.84 -12.28
CA VAL A 116 7.99 -5.34 -12.03
C VAL A 116 7.94 -6.46 -11.00
N GLY A 117 8.41 -7.66 -11.37
CA GLY A 117 8.76 -8.70 -10.42
C GLY A 117 8.47 -10.12 -10.88
N ARG A 118 7.82 -10.96 -10.07
CA ARG A 118 7.72 -12.39 -10.43
C ARG A 118 6.70 -12.64 -11.53
N LYS A 119 5.44 -12.26 -11.31
CA LYS A 119 4.29 -12.35 -12.23
C LYS A 119 3.71 -10.95 -12.45
N GLY A 120 3.27 -10.65 -13.66
CA GLY A 120 2.79 -9.31 -13.99
C GLY A 120 1.87 -9.27 -15.21
N VAL A 121 0.79 -8.50 -15.15
CA VAL A 121 -0.09 -8.24 -16.30
C VAL A 121 -0.14 -6.74 -16.53
N GLY A 122 0.17 -6.29 -17.74
CA GLY A 122 0.28 -4.86 -18.02
C GLY A 122 0.81 -4.49 -19.39
N CYS A 123 0.83 -3.20 -19.72
CA CYS A 123 1.44 -2.74 -20.98
C CYS A 123 2.94 -3.09 -21.03
N THR A 124 3.65 -2.82 -19.93
CA THR A 124 5.08 -3.13 -19.76
C THR A 124 5.28 -4.02 -18.54
N THR A 125 5.92 -5.18 -18.74
CA THR A 125 6.17 -6.12 -17.64
C THR A 125 7.64 -6.56 -17.59
N VAL A 126 8.28 -6.45 -16.42
CA VAL A 126 9.70 -6.80 -16.20
C VAL A 126 9.81 -7.81 -15.08
N GLY A 127 10.66 -8.85 -15.19
CA GLY A 127 10.55 -9.96 -14.24
C GLY A 127 11.04 -11.36 -14.61
N ARG A 128 10.50 -12.37 -13.92
CA ARG A 128 10.85 -13.78 -14.14
C ARG A 128 9.84 -14.58 -14.98
N ALA A 129 8.56 -14.69 -14.64
CA ALA A 129 7.68 -15.66 -15.31
C ALA A 129 6.20 -15.28 -15.24
N GLY A 130 5.38 -15.79 -16.18
CA GLY A 130 3.93 -15.55 -16.16
C GLY A 130 3.58 -14.08 -16.36
N ARG A 131 4.10 -13.52 -17.45
CA ARG A 131 3.91 -12.11 -17.82
C ARG A 131 3.11 -11.99 -19.10
N CYS A 132 2.13 -11.09 -19.10
CA CYS A 132 1.32 -10.79 -20.27
C CYS A 132 1.29 -9.28 -20.47
N GLY A 133 1.66 -8.81 -21.67
CA GLY A 133 1.68 -7.38 -21.97
C GLY A 133 2.02 -7.01 -23.40
N CYS A 134 2.04 -5.72 -23.72
CA CYS A 134 2.54 -5.26 -25.01
C CYS A 134 4.06 -5.49 -25.10
N THR A 135 4.78 -5.16 -24.04
CA THR A 135 6.22 -5.35 -23.90
C THR A 135 6.52 -6.17 -22.66
N THR A 136 7.24 -7.28 -22.82
CA THR A 136 7.67 -8.13 -21.69
C THR A 136 9.19 -8.33 -21.70
N VAL A 137 9.84 -8.21 -20.53
CA VAL A 137 11.32 -8.28 -20.42
C VAL A 137 11.77 -9.20 -19.28
N GLY A 138 12.23 -10.41 -19.58
CA GLY A 138 12.96 -11.29 -18.64
C GLY A 138 12.88 -12.78 -18.98
N ARG A 139 12.82 -13.67 -17.96
CA ARG A 139 12.94 -15.11 -18.24
C ARG A 139 11.83 -15.75 -19.10
N ALA A 140 10.56 -15.52 -18.77
CA ALA A 140 9.41 -15.99 -19.55
C ALA A 140 8.32 -14.92 -19.64
N GLY A 141 7.76 -14.68 -20.83
CA GLY A 141 6.69 -13.70 -21.06
C GLY A 141 5.93 -13.90 -22.38
N VAL A 142 4.73 -13.31 -22.46
CA VAL A 142 3.85 -13.30 -23.64
C VAL A 142 3.49 -11.86 -23.96
N GLY A 143 3.65 -11.44 -25.21
CA GLY A 143 3.33 -10.07 -25.61
C GLY A 143 3.66 -9.71 -27.05
N CYS A 144 3.35 -8.49 -27.49
CA CYS A 144 3.70 -8.04 -28.84
C CYS A 144 5.23 -8.05 -29.04
N THR A 145 5.96 -7.55 -28.04
CA THR A 145 7.41 -7.56 -27.97
C THR A 145 7.84 -8.29 -26.71
N THR A 146 8.64 -9.35 -26.85
CA THR A 146 9.20 -10.08 -25.70
C THR A 146 10.71 -10.11 -25.77
N VAL A 147 11.39 -9.77 -24.68
CA VAL A 147 12.85 -9.76 -24.56
C VAL A 147 13.27 -10.69 -23.42
N GLY A 148 14.12 -11.67 -23.68
CA GLY A 148 14.79 -12.47 -22.67
C GLY A 148 14.90 -13.95 -23.01
N TRP A 149 14.72 -14.85 -22.05
CA TRP A 149 15.05 -16.26 -22.27
C TRP A 149 14.04 -17.00 -23.13
N ALA A 150 12.77 -16.95 -22.74
CA ALA A 150 11.67 -17.58 -23.44
C ALA A 150 10.55 -16.55 -23.64
N GLY A 151 10.01 -16.45 -24.85
CA GLY A 151 9.04 -15.43 -25.19
C GLY A 151 8.07 -15.90 -26.26
N VAL A 152 6.81 -15.49 -26.17
CA VAL A 152 5.81 -15.70 -27.23
C VAL A 152 5.28 -14.34 -27.65
N GLY A 153 5.40 -13.99 -28.93
CA GLY A 153 5.02 -12.66 -29.41
C GLY A 153 5.17 -12.42 -30.89
N CYS A 154 4.86 -11.20 -31.35
CA CYS A 154 5.12 -10.81 -32.74
C CYS A 154 6.63 -10.66 -32.97
N THR A 155 7.30 -9.98 -32.04
CA THR A 155 8.75 -9.78 -32.02
C THR A 155 9.32 -10.37 -30.75
N THR A 156 10.21 -11.35 -30.88
CA THR A 156 10.88 -11.99 -29.75
C THR A 156 12.39 -11.83 -29.87
N VAL A 157 13.04 -11.33 -28.82
CA VAL A 157 14.49 -11.18 -28.73
C VAL A 157 15.02 -12.08 -27.60
N GLY A 158 15.82 -13.07 -27.96
CA GLY A 158 16.61 -13.92 -27.08
C GLY A 158 16.48 -15.42 -27.39
N ARG A 159 16.88 -16.26 -26.42
CA ARG A 159 17.30 -17.64 -26.71
C ARG A 159 16.22 -18.60 -27.22
N ALA A 160 14.99 -18.49 -26.71
CA ALA A 160 13.90 -19.41 -27.00
C ALA A 160 12.59 -18.63 -27.28
N GLY A 161 12.63 -17.80 -28.32
CA GLY A 161 11.48 -17.03 -28.78
C GLY A 161 10.60 -17.80 -29.77
N VAL A 162 9.29 -17.60 -29.67
CA VAL A 162 8.29 -18.04 -30.66
C VAL A 162 7.56 -16.80 -31.16
N GLY A 163 7.74 -16.46 -32.43
CA GLY A 163 7.12 -15.28 -33.02
C GLY A 163 7.37 -15.10 -34.51
N CYS A 164 6.74 -14.09 -35.10
CA CYS A 164 6.93 -13.74 -36.51
C CYS A 164 8.37 -13.30 -36.78
N THR A 165 8.96 -12.57 -35.83
CA THR A 165 10.35 -12.09 -35.89
C THR A 165 11.11 -12.55 -34.64
N THR A 166 12.06 -13.46 -34.82
CA THR A 166 12.91 -13.99 -33.74
C THR A 166 14.36 -13.54 -33.91
N VAL A 167 14.90 -12.81 -32.94
CA VAL A 167 16.32 -12.39 -32.89
C VAL A 167 17.00 -13.13 -31.74
N GLY A 168 17.98 -13.97 -32.04
CA GLY A 168 18.65 -14.86 -31.07
C GLY A 168 19.75 -14.20 -30.23
#